data_AF-A0A8T9AXI8-F1
#
_entry.id   AF-A0A8T9AXI8-F1
#
_cell.length_a   1.000
_cell.length_b   1.000
_cell.length_c   1.000
_cell.angle_alpha   90.00
_cell.angle_beta   90.00
_cell.angle_gamma   90.00
#
_symmetry.space_group_name_H-M   'P 1'
#
loop_
_entity.id
_entity.type
_entity.pdbx_description
1 polymer ?
#
loop_
_entity_poly.entity_id
_entity_poly.type
_entity_poly.pdbx_seq_one_letter_code
_entity_poly.pdbx_strand_id
1 'polypeptide(L)'
;MDVLDLLDRLVAFPSVAGKPNGDIAGWIEAYLAGYGIKATLLPGPEGDRSNLFASIGPANVPGYILSGHMDVVPAGEPQWSSA
;
A
#
# COMPACT_ATOMS: atom_id res chain seq x y z
N MET A 1 15.53 6.81 -3.18
CA MET A 1 14.13 7.01 -3.51
C MET A 1 13.69 8.25 -2.76
N ASP A 2 13.44 9.34 -3.48
CA ASP A 2 12.77 10.49 -2.89
C ASP A 2 11.24 10.27 -2.87
N VAL A 3 10.48 11.30 -2.51
CA VAL A 3 9.02 11.21 -2.41
C VAL A 3 8.36 10.99 -3.79
N LEU A 4 8.91 11.57 -4.85
CA LEU A 4 8.35 11.45 -6.20
C LEU A 4 8.61 10.05 -6.75
N ASP A 5 9.83 9.53 -6.56
CA ASP A 5 10.17 8.15 -6.93
C ASP A 5 9.25 7.13 -6.23
N LEU A 6 8.93 7.37 -4.95
CA LEU A 6 8.06 6.49 -4.16
C LEU A 6 6.61 6.56 -4.65
N LEU A 7 6.10 7.76 -4.92
CA LEU A 7 4.75 7.94 -5.43
C LEU A 7 4.59 7.32 -6.82
N ASP A 8 5.55 7.53 -7.72
CA ASP A 8 5.57 6.92 -9.05
C ASP A 8 5.48 5.39 -8.96
N ARG A 9 6.30 4.80 -8.08
CA ARG A 9 6.26 3.36 -7.85
C ARG A 9 4.93 2.86 -7.30
N LEU A 10 4.33 3.59 -6.34
CA LEU A 10 3.05 3.22 -5.73
C LEU A 10 1.88 3.33 -6.72
N VAL A 11 1.85 4.38 -7.54
CA VAL A 11 0.80 4.61 -8.55
C VAL A 11 0.89 3.59 -9.70
N ALA A 12 2.07 3.04 -9.99
CA ALA A 12 2.26 2.05 -11.04
C ALA A 12 1.62 0.67 -10.74
N PHE A 13 1.17 0.40 -9.50
CA PHE A 13 0.47 -0.84 -9.18
C PHE A 13 -1.01 -0.76 -9.60
N PRO A 14 -1.54 -1.77 -10.32
CA PRO A 14 -2.95 -1.79 -10.72
C PRO A 14 -3.85 -2.30 -9.58
N SER A 15 -3.87 -1.60 -8.44
CA SER A 15 -4.66 -1.94 -7.24
C SER A 15 -6.15 -1.59 -7.38
N VAL A 16 -6.78 -1.97 -8.49
CA VAL A 16 -8.19 -1.65 -8.73
C VAL A 16 -9.08 -2.36 -7.70
N ALA A 17 -10.03 -1.62 -7.12
CA ALA A 17 -10.98 -2.14 -6.14
C ALA A 17 -11.66 -3.44 -6.62
N GLY A 18 -11.74 -4.42 -5.71
CA GLY A 18 -12.30 -5.75 -6.01
C GLY A 18 -11.34 -6.73 -6.71
N LYS A 19 -10.10 -6.31 -7.02
CA LYS A 19 -9.04 -7.21 -7.52
C LYS A 19 -8.01 -7.53 -6.42
N PRO A 20 -7.20 -8.59 -6.59
CA PRO A 20 -6.11 -8.88 -5.68
C PRO A 20 -5.13 -7.70 -5.56
N ASN A 21 -4.65 -7.42 -4.36
CA ASN A 21 -3.74 -6.29 -4.07
C ASN A 21 -2.36 -6.73 -3.52
N GLY A 22 -2.03 -8.01 -3.67
CA GLY A 22 -0.80 -8.59 -3.12
C GLY A 22 0.48 -7.91 -3.61
N ASP A 23 0.50 -7.44 -4.85
CA ASP A 23 1.69 -6.80 -5.44
C ASP A 23 2.07 -5.50 -4.73
N ILE A 24 1.10 -4.59 -4.53
CA ILE A 24 1.34 -3.33 -3.82
C ILE A 24 1.60 -3.58 -2.33
N ALA A 25 0.82 -4.47 -1.70
CA ALA A 25 0.95 -4.79 -0.28
C ALA A 25 2.32 -5.42 0.04
N GLY A 26 2.78 -6.36 -0.77
CA GLY A 26 4.08 -7.01 -0.64
C GLY A 26 5.24 -6.05 -0.92
N TRP A 27 5.07 -5.12 -1.88
CA TRP A 27 6.08 -4.09 -2.12
C TRP A 27 6.22 -3.14 -0.92
N ILE A 28 5.11 -2.68 -0.33
CA ILE A 28 5.14 -1.82 0.87
C ILE A 28 5.76 -2.58 2.06
N GLU A 29 5.39 -3.85 2.27
CA GLU A 29 5.99 -4.70 3.31
C GLU A 29 7.51 -4.79 3.15
N ALA A 30 7.99 -5.10 1.94
CA ALA A 30 9.42 -5.18 1.64
C ALA A 30 10.14 -3.84 1.81
N TYR A 31 9.51 -2.74 1.37
CA TYR A 31 10.05 -1.40 1.53
C TYR A 31 10.24 -1.04 3.00
N LEU A 32 9.22 -1.28 3.84
CA LEU A 32 9.29 -1.06 5.29
C LEU A 32 10.33 -1.97 5.97
N ALA A 33 10.41 -3.24 5.55
CA ALA A 33 11.40 -4.18 6.06
C ALA A 33 12.84 -3.72 5.79
N GLY A 34 13.10 -3.03 4.68
CA GLY A 34 14.39 -2.39 4.37
C GLY A 34 14.83 -1.34 5.40
N TYR A 35 13.90 -0.79 6.18
CA TYR A 35 14.15 0.14 7.28
C TYR A 35 14.03 -0.52 8.67
N GLY A 36 13.93 -1.85 8.73
CA GLY A 36 13.74 -2.59 9.98
C GLY A 36 12.34 -2.43 10.59
N ILE A 37 11.37 -1.93 9.81
CA ILE A 37 9.98 -1.78 10.24
C ILE A 37 9.22 -3.04 9.84
N LYS A 38 8.67 -3.75 10.82
CA LYS A 38 7.83 -4.91 10.57
C LYS A 38 6.42 -4.45 10.17
N ALA A 39 6.01 -4.80 8.95
CA ALA A 39 4.61 -4.75 8.54
C ALA A 39 3.94 -6.11 8.80
N THR A 40 2.62 -6.08 9.00
CA THR A 40 1.76 -7.25 9.10
C THR A 40 0.72 -7.16 8.00
N LEU A 41 0.69 -8.15 7.10
CA LEU A 41 -0.38 -8.32 6.14
C LEU A 41 -1.55 -9.05 6.80
N LEU A 42 -2.73 -8.43 6.75
CA LEU A 42 -3.96 -8.93 7.33
C LEU A 42 -4.90 -9.33 6.18
N PRO A 43 -5.07 -10.64 5.90
CA PRO A 43 -5.93 -11.10 4.82
C PRO A 43 -7.38 -10.65 5.03
N GLY A 44 -7.98 -10.15 3.95
CA GLY A 44 -9.40 -9.84 3.87
C GLY A 44 -10.25 -11.12 3.79
N PRO A 45 -11.57 -11.00 3.98
CA PRO A 45 -12.48 -12.14 4.03
C PRO A 45 -12.52 -12.94 2.71
N GLU A 46 -12.16 -12.32 1.58
CA GLU A 46 -12.11 -12.97 0.27
C GLU A 46 -10.81 -13.73 0.01
N GLY A 47 -9.79 -13.57 0.87
CA GLY A 47 -8.52 -14.29 0.80
C GLY A 47 -7.56 -13.86 -0.31
N ASP A 48 -7.96 -12.89 -1.14
CA ASP A 48 -7.18 -12.39 -2.28
C ASP A 48 -6.68 -10.95 -2.11
N ARG A 49 -7.16 -10.26 -1.07
CA ARG A 49 -6.77 -8.90 -0.69
C ARG A 49 -6.26 -8.88 0.73
N SER A 50 -5.36 -7.95 1.02
CA SER A 50 -4.81 -7.74 2.35
C SER A 50 -4.84 -6.28 2.75
N ASN A 51 -5.09 -6.04 4.03
CA ASN A 51 -4.73 -4.79 4.70
C ASN A 51 -3.28 -4.87 5.16
N LEU A 52 -2.63 -3.71 5.33
CA LEU A 52 -1.27 -3.62 5.86
C LEU A 52 -1.30 -2.82 7.15
N PHE A 53 -0.66 -3.34 8.20
CA PHE A 53 -0.48 -2.64 9.46
C PHE A 53 1.00 -2.60 9.84
N ALA A 54 1.51 -1.41 10.17
CA ALA A 54 2.88 -1.23 10.66
C ALA A 54 2.88 -0.22 11.81
N SER A 55 3.82 -0.39 12.73
CA SER A 55 4.03 0.55 13.84
C SER A 55 5.47 1.05 13.81
N ILE A 56 5.63 2.36 13.94
CA ILE A 56 6.94 3.02 14.02
C ILE A 56 7.05 3.65 15.41
N GLY A 57 8.10 3.29 16.14
CA GLY A 57 8.31 3.72 17.52
C GLY A 57 7.85 2.70 18.57
N PRO A 58 7.81 3.09 19.86
CA PRO A 58 7.53 2.18 20.96
C PRO A 58 6.07 1.68 20.94
N ALA A 59 5.88 0.36 21.05
CA ALA A 59 4.55 -0.26 21.05
C ALA A 59 3.79 -0.14 22.38
N ASN A 60 4.43 0.33 23.45
CA ASN A 60 3.90 0.36 24.81
C ASN A 60 3.45 1.75 25.28
N VAL A 61 3.30 2.70 24.36
CA VAL A 61 2.81 4.06 24.65
C VAL A 61 1.66 4.43 23.70
N PRO A 62 0.75 5.34 24.10
CA PRO A 62 -0.23 5.89 23.18
C PRO A 62 0.42 6.51 21.94
N GLY A 63 -0.21 6.32 20.78
CA GLY A 63 0.26 6.86 19.51
C GLY A 63 -0.89 7.33 18.63
N TYR A 64 -0.55 7.69 17.39
CA TYR A 64 -1.52 8.08 16.36
C TYR A 64 -1.67 6.97 15.33
N ILE A 65 -2.89 6.76 14.84
CA ILE A 65 -3.14 5.91 13.67
C ILE A 65 -3.27 6.81 12.44
N LEU A 66 -2.40 6.58 11.47
CA LEU A 66 -2.56 7.09 10.11
C LEU A 66 -3.21 5.99 9.29
N SER A 67 -4.43 6.24 8.82
CA SER A 67 -5.21 5.27 8.04
C SER A 67 -5.37 5.80 6.61
N GLY A 68 -5.24 4.88 5.66
CA GLY A 68 -5.45 5.11 4.23
C GLY A 68 -5.79 3.80 3.55
N HIS A 69 -6.02 3.86 2.24
CA HIS A 69 -6.35 2.70 1.43
C HIS A 69 -5.43 2.64 0.20
N MET A 70 -5.21 1.42 -0.30
CA MET A 70 -4.33 1.18 -1.46
C MET A 70 -5.12 1.06 -2.76
N ASP A 71 -6.43 0.85 -2.69
CA ASP A 71 -7.26 0.58 -3.84
C ASP A 71 -7.70 1.85 -4.57
N VAL A 72 -7.86 1.72 -5.88
CA VAL A 72 -8.32 2.79 -6.76
C VAL A 72 -9.50 2.34 -7.60
N VAL A 73 -10.24 3.30 -8.15
CA VAL A 73 -11.25 3.03 -9.18
C VAL A 73 -10.56 2.69 -10.51
N PRO A 74 -11.24 1.99 -11.44
CA PRO A 74 -10.72 1.79 -12.80
C PRO A 74 -10.37 3.12 -13.46
N ALA A 75 -9.25 3.16 -14.18
CA ALA A 75 -8.82 4.28 -15.02
C ALA A 75 -8.64 3.76 -16.45
N GLY A 76 -9.69 3.89 -17.26
CA GLY A 76 -9.76 3.31 -18.61
C GLY A 76 -10.34 4.26 -19.64
N GLU A 77 -10.53 5.52 -19.27
CA GLU A 77 -11.24 6.49 -20.09
C GLU A 77 -10.34 6.98 -21.23
N PRO A 78 -10.82 6.95 -22.49
CA PRO A 78 -9.98 7.20 -23.68
C PRO A 78 -9.29 8.57 -23.74
N GLN A 79 -9.79 9.56 -22.99
CA GLN A 79 -9.26 10.91 -22.94
C GLN A 79 -8.11 11.11 -21.95
N TRP A 80 -7.76 10.09 -21.15
CA TRP A 80 -6.63 10.20 -20.23
C TRP A 80 -5.33 10.30 -21.02
N SER A 81 -4.52 11.28 -20.67
CA SER A 81 -3.16 11.45 -21.17
C SER A 81 -2.23 11.68 -19.98
N SER A 82 -1.01 11.18 -20.11
CA SER A 82 0.11 11.49 -19.21
C SER A 82 1.21 12.14 -20.05
N ALA A 83 2.02 12.98 -19.40
CA ALA A 83 3.09 13.75 -20.06
C ALA A 83 4.32 12.88 -20.37
#